data_AF-A0A5N6EWI9-F1
#
_entry.id   AF-A0A5N6EWI9-F1
#
_cell.length_a   1.000
_cell.length_b   1.000
_cell.length_c   1.000
_cell.angle_alpha   90.00
_cell.angle_beta   90.00
_cell.angle_gamma   90.00
#
_symmetry.space_group_name_H-M   'P 1'
#
loop_
_entity.id
_entity.type
_entity.pdbx_description
1 polymer ?
#
loop_
_entity_poly.entity_id
_entity_poly.type
_entity_poly.pdbx_seq_one_letter_code
_entity_poly.pdbx_strand_id
1 'polypeptide(L)'
;MRNKLEENQKALAENEKRGRYWHEKLSKLTLQNVSDLGNEEAPAELQTYTKDELLAMNKESLKATIAALEEKTQNSPVDLSVIEEYRRRSAEHEARSADLNTALASRDSAKARLDGLRSARLNGFMEGFSIISLRLKEMYQMITMGGNAELELVDSLDPFSEGILFSVMPPKKSWKNIGNLSGGEKTLSSLALVFALHHYKPTPLYVMDEIDAALDFRNVSIVASYIKERTKNAQFIVISLRNNMFELASRLVGVYKVNHKTKSVTIENKDYIKRQ
;
A
#
# COMPACT_ATOMS: atom_id res chain seq x y z
N MET A 1 -53.16 -44.40 -75.73
CA MET A 1 -51.84 -44.24 -75.07
C MET A 1 -51.44 -42.80 -74.77
N ARG A 2 -51.96 -41.76 -75.47
CA ARG A 2 -51.60 -40.34 -75.21
C ARG A 2 -52.05 -39.78 -73.84
N ASN A 3 -53.25 -40.10 -73.35
CA ASN A 3 -53.76 -39.55 -72.07
C ASN A 3 -52.92 -39.91 -70.83
N LYS A 4 -52.46 -41.15 -70.71
CA LYS A 4 -51.63 -41.58 -69.57
C LYS A 4 -50.24 -40.94 -69.58
N LEU A 5 -49.72 -40.57 -70.76
CA LEU A 5 -48.43 -39.90 -70.86
C LEU A 5 -48.54 -38.45 -70.37
N GLU A 6 -49.62 -37.75 -70.74
CA GLU A 6 -49.89 -36.37 -70.30
C GLU A 6 -50.20 -36.29 -68.79
N GLU A 7 -50.96 -37.25 -68.24
CA GLU A 7 -51.17 -37.33 -66.78
C GLU A 7 -49.88 -37.57 -66.01
N ASN A 8 -49.03 -38.49 -66.49
CA ASN A 8 -47.73 -38.74 -65.86
C ASN A 8 -46.76 -37.55 -65.99
N GLN A 9 -46.79 -36.82 -67.12
CA GLN A 9 -46.00 -35.60 -67.29
C GLN A 9 -46.49 -34.46 -66.38
N LYS A 10 -47.81 -34.32 -66.19
CA LYS A 10 -48.36 -33.37 -65.19
C LYS A 10 -47.95 -33.75 -63.77
N ALA A 11 -48.04 -35.02 -63.42
CA ALA A 11 -47.62 -35.51 -62.09
C ALA A 11 -46.12 -35.31 -61.85
N LEU A 12 -45.29 -35.52 -62.88
CA LEU A 12 -43.85 -35.26 -62.82
C LEU A 12 -43.57 -33.77 -62.57
N ALA A 13 -44.20 -32.88 -63.34
CA ALA A 13 -44.03 -31.43 -63.18
C ALA A 13 -44.51 -30.93 -61.82
N GLU A 14 -45.57 -31.52 -61.26
CA GLU A 14 -46.05 -31.19 -59.91
C GLU A 14 -45.09 -31.67 -58.82
N ASN A 15 -44.55 -32.88 -58.95
CA ASN A 15 -43.55 -33.40 -58.03
C ASN A 15 -42.23 -32.61 -58.10
N GLU A 16 -41.79 -32.17 -59.27
CA GLU A 16 -40.62 -31.31 -59.41
C GLU A 16 -40.82 -29.93 -58.74
N LYS A 17 -42.04 -29.38 -58.80
CA LYS A 17 -42.38 -28.14 -58.08
C LYS A 17 -42.35 -28.36 -56.56
N ARG A 18 -42.93 -29.47 -56.08
CA ARG A 18 -42.87 -29.84 -54.65
C ARG A 18 -41.44 -30.07 -54.20
N GLY A 19 -40.62 -30.74 -55.02
CA GLY A 19 -39.20 -30.95 -54.77
C GLY A 19 -38.44 -29.64 -54.61
N ARG A 20 -38.65 -28.67 -55.52
CA ARG A 20 -38.05 -27.34 -55.43
C ARG A 20 -38.49 -26.57 -54.17
N TYR A 21 -39.77 -26.61 -53.84
CA TYR A 21 -40.31 -25.98 -52.63
C TYR A 21 -39.67 -26.54 -51.34
N TRP A 22 -39.56 -27.87 -51.24
CA TRP A 22 -38.94 -28.51 -50.08
C TRP A 22 -37.42 -28.25 -50.03
N HIS A 23 -36.75 -28.18 -51.17
CA HIS A 23 -35.33 -27.80 -51.24
C HIS A 23 -35.09 -26.38 -50.71
N GLU A 24 -35.93 -25.42 -51.10
CA GLU A 24 -35.83 -24.03 -50.64
C GLU A 24 -36.15 -23.87 -49.15
N LYS A 25 -37.12 -24.64 -48.64
CA LYS A 25 -37.41 -24.74 -47.19
C LYS A 25 -36.22 -25.32 -46.43
N LEU A 26 -35.56 -26.34 -46.98
CA LEU A 26 -34.42 -27.00 -46.36
C LEU A 26 -33.18 -26.10 -46.35
N SER A 27 -32.94 -25.31 -47.41
CA SER A 27 -31.84 -24.34 -47.42
C SER A 27 -32.00 -23.18 -46.43
N LYS A 28 -33.24 -22.91 -45.98
CA LYS A 28 -33.54 -21.88 -44.96
C LYS A 28 -33.41 -22.42 -43.53
N LEU A 29 -33.29 -23.73 -43.34
CA LEU A 29 -33.06 -24.35 -42.05
C LEU A 29 -31.56 -24.32 -41.73
N THR A 30 -31.16 -23.39 -40.87
CA THR A 30 -29.82 -23.38 -40.27
C THR A 30 -29.85 -24.13 -38.96
N LEU A 31 -28.96 -25.11 -38.78
CA LEU A 31 -28.82 -25.85 -37.54
C LEU A 31 -28.24 -24.91 -36.48
N GLN A 32 -29.05 -24.49 -35.51
CA GLN A 32 -28.55 -23.79 -34.34
C GLN A 32 -27.86 -24.82 -33.45
N ASN A 33 -26.53 -24.82 -33.44
CA ASN A 33 -25.78 -25.66 -32.49
C ASN A 33 -26.05 -25.17 -31.06
N VAL A 34 -26.63 -26.04 -30.26
CA VAL A 34 -26.94 -25.85 -28.84
C VAL A 34 -25.81 -26.43 -27.96
N SER A 35 -24.69 -26.82 -28.56
CA SER A 35 -23.54 -27.45 -27.90
C SER A 35 -22.96 -26.64 -26.74
N ASP A 36 -23.17 -25.31 -26.72
CA ASP A 36 -22.71 -24.43 -25.63
C ASP A 36 -23.61 -24.42 -24.39
N LEU A 37 -24.73 -25.16 -24.37
CA LEU A 37 -25.74 -25.13 -23.29
C LEU A 37 -25.77 -26.38 -22.38
N GLY A 38 -24.89 -27.36 -22.58
CA GLY A 38 -24.79 -28.53 -21.69
C GLY A 38 -24.34 -29.81 -22.39
N ASN A 39 -24.00 -30.83 -21.58
CA ASN A 39 -23.46 -32.13 -21.98
C ASN A 39 -23.96 -32.61 -23.35
N GLU A 40 -23.03 -33.00 -24.22
CA GLU A 40 -23.30 -33.76 -25.43
C GLU A 40 -23.95 -35.10 -25.07
N GLU A 41 -25.26 -35.10 -24.85
CA GLU A 41 -26.03 -36.34 -24.97
C GLU A 41 -25.97 -36.73 -26.44
N ALA A 42 -25.39 -37.90 -26.71
CA ALA A 42 -25.37 -38.50 -28.04
C ALA A 42 -26.78 -38.38 -28.64
N PRO A 43 -26.91 -38.00 -29.94
CA PRO A 43 -28.21 -37.87 -30.55
C PRO A 43 -28.98 -39.17 -30.30
N ALA A 44 -30.05 -39.10 -29.52
CA ALA A 44 -30.85 -40.26 -29.18
C ALA A 44 -31.23 -40.94 -30.50
N GLU A 45 -30.73 -42.16 -30.72
CA GLU A 45 -31.08 -42.93 -31.90
C GLU A 45 -32.60 -42.98 -31.98
N LEU A 46 -33.16 -42.57 -33.11
CA LEU A 46 -34.61 -42.57 -33.30
C LEU A 46 -35.12 -43.98 -33.02
N GLN A 47 -36.07 -44.08 -32.09
CA GLN A 47 -36.60 -45.37 -31.62
C GLN A 47 -37.16 -46.16 -32.81
N THR A 48 -36.45 -47.21 -33.23
CA THR A 48 -36.88 -48.09 -34.33
C THR A 48 -37.88 -49.11 -33.83
N TYR A 49 -39.15 -48.94 -34.20
CA TYR A 49 -40.22 -49.88 -33.86
C TYR A 49 -40.14 -51.15 -34.69
N THR A 50 -40.42 -52.28 -34.07
CA THR A 50 -40.53 -53.59 -34.74
C THR A 50 -41.83 -53.69 -35.54
N LYS A 51 -41.89 -54.61 -36.52
CA LYS A 51 -43.06 -54.77 -37.41
C LYS A 51 -44.37 -55.06 -36.66
N ASP A 52 -44.30 -55.75 -35.54
CA ASP A 52 -45.47 -56.12 -34.74
C ASP A 52 -45.98 -54.94 -33.90
N GLU A 53 -45.10 -54.06 -33.43
CA GLU A 53 -45.46 -52.81 -32.73
C GLU A 53 -46.12 -51.80 -33.67
N LEU A 54 -45.65 -51.71 -34.93
CA LEU A 54 -46.25 -50.88 -35.97
C LEU A 54 -47.67 -51.31 -36.36
N LEU A 55 -47.98 -52.60 -36.27
CA LEU A 55 -49.32 -53.15 -36.54
C LEU A 55 -50.30 -52.90 -35.39
N ALA A 56 -49.81 -52.82 -34.15
CA ALA A 56 -50.60 -52.49 -32.97
C ALA A 56 -50.86 -50.98 -32.81
N MET A 57 -50.09 -50.14 -33.51
CA MET A 57 -50.25 -48.69 -33.49
C MET A 57 -51.43 -48.23 -34.34
N ASN A 58 -52.38 -47.53 -33.72
CA ASN A 58 -53.48 -46.92 -34.43
C ASN A 58 -53.03 -45.63 -35.13
N LYS A 59 -53.07 -45.63 -36.46
CA LYS A 59 -52.71 -44.49 -37.31
C LYS A 59 -53.54 -43.23 -37.00
N GLU A 60 -54.79 -43.39 -36.58
CA GLU A 60 -55.69 -42.27 -36.28
C GLU A 60 -55.36 -41.61 -34.95
N SER A 61 -55.01 -42.39 -33.91
CA SER A 61 -54.62 -41.83 -32.61
C SER A 61 -53.27 -41.10 -32.67
N LEU A 62 -52.31 -41.63 -33.44
CA LEU A 62 -51.03 -40.98 -33.68
C LEU A 62 -51.21 -39.66 -34.43
N LYS A 63 -52.07 -39.62 -35.46
CA LYS A 63 -52.40 -38.37 -36.16
C LYS A 63 -53.04 -37.34 -35.23
N ALA A 64 -53.96 -37.76 -34.35
CA ALA A 64 -54.56 -36.86 -33.37
C ALA A 64 -53.54 -36.32 -32.36
N THR A 65 -52.57 -37.15 -31.96
CA THR A 65 -51.50 -36.74 -31.03
C THR A 65 -50.53 -35.77 -31.70
N ILE A 66 -50.17 -36.03 -32.96
CA ILE A 66 -49.36 -35.12 -33.77
C ILE A 66 -50.08 -33.77 -33.92
N ALA A 67 -51.37 -33.77 -34.27
CA ALA A 67 -52.14 -32.53 -34.42
C ALA A 67 -52.23 -31.73 -33.11
N ALA A 68 -52.45 -32.40 -31.97
CA ALA A 68 -52.49 -31.74 -30.66
C ALA A 68 -51.13 -31.16 -30.24
N LEU A 69 -50.03 -31.83 -30.60
CA LEU A 69 -48.68 -31.32 -30.37
C LEU A 69 -48.35 -30.15 -31.30
N GLU A 70 -48.70 -30.23 -32.58
CA GLU A 70 -48.54 -29.14 -33.55
C GLU A 70 -49.30 -27.88 -33.12
N GLU A 71 -50.54 -28.04 -32.63
CA GLU A 71 -51.34 -26.93 -32.10
C GLU A 71 -50.71 -26.32 -30.84
N LYS A 72 -50.20 -27.15 -29.92
CA LYS A 72 -49.46 -26.67 -28.73
C LYS A 72 -48.18 -25.93 -29.10
N THR A 73 -47.45 -26.40 -30.11
CA THR A 73 -46.21 -25.77 -30.57
C THR A 73 -46.49 -24.45 -31.30
N GLN A 74 -47.56 -24.37 -32.10
CA GLN A 74 -47.96 -23.11 -32.77
C GLN A 74 -48.47 -22.06 -31.78
N ASN A 75 -49.18 -22.48 -30.73
CA ASN A 75 -49.77 -21.57 -29.75
C ASN A 75 -48.81 -21.18 -28.61
N SER A 76 -47.60 -21.75 -28.55
CA SER A 76 -46.59 -21.33 -27.59
C SER A 76 -45.80 -20.13 -28.13
N PRO A 77 -45.87 -18.95 -27.48
CA PRO A 77 -45.04 -17.80 -27.85
C PRO A 77 -43.61 -18.05 -27.36
N VAL A 78 -42.84 -18.84 -28.11
CA VAL A 78 -41.41 -19.04 -27.84
C VAL A 78 -40.63 -17.90 -28.47
N ASP A 79 -40.11 -17.01 -27.64
CA ASP A 79 -39.22 -15.96 -28.08
C ASP A 79 -37.78 -16.46 -28.17
N LEU A 80 -37.34 -16.77 -29.39
CA LEU A 80 -35.98 -17.23 -29.66
C LEU A 80 -34.93 -16.11 -29.53
N SER A 81 -35.35 -14.83 -29.48
CA SER A 81 -34.41 -13.70 -29.30
C SER A 81 -33.78 -13.68 -27.90
N VAL A 82 -34.43 -14.29 -26.92
CA VAL A 82 -33.93 -14.44 -25.54
C VAL A 82 -32.63 -15.24 -25.50
N ILE A 83 -32.47 -16.23 -26.38
CA ILE A 83 -31.26 -17.06 -26.45
C ILE A 83 -30.07 -16.22 -26.91
N GLU A 84 -30.27 -15.36 -27.92
CA GLU A 84 -29.25 -14.46 -28.43
C GLU A 84 -28.88 -13.37 -27.41
N GLU A 85 -29.89 -12.78 -26.74
CA GLU A 85 -29.65 -11.81 -25.67
C GLU A 85 -28.92 -12.45 -24.48
N TYR A 86 -29.29 -13.67 -24.08
CA TYR A 86 -28.61 -14.40 -23.01
C TYR A 86 -27.14 -14.63 -23.35
N ARG A 87 -26.82 -15.10 -24.57
CA ARG A 87 -25.42 -15.28 -25.01
C ARG A 87 -24.64 -13.98 -24.93
N ARG A 88 -25.23 -12.87 -25.43
CA ARG A 88 -24.60 -11.54 -25.37
C ARG A 88 -24.35 -11.08 -23.93
N ARG A 89 -25.35 -11.21 -23.06
CA ARG A 89 -25.28 -10.79 -21.65
C ARG A 89 -24.33 -11.65 -20.84
N SER A 90 -24.28 -12.95 -21.10
CA SER A 90 -23.35 -13.88 -20.47
C SER A 90 -21.90 -13.50 -20.79
N ALA A 91 -21.59 -13.26 -22.07
CA ALA A 91 -20.26 -12.81 -22.49
C ALA A 91 -19.88 -11.43 -21.90
N GLU A 92 -20.82 -10.48 -21.87
CA GLU A 92 -20.61 -9.17 -21.24
C GLU A 92 -20.33 -9.30 -19.73
N HIS A 93 -21.09 -10.17 -19.04
CA HIS A 93 -20.91 -10.44 -17.62
C HIS A 93 -19.56 -11.08 -17.33
N GLU A 94 -19.14 -12.06 -18.14
CA GLU A 94 -17.86 -12.73 -17.99
C GLU A 94 -16.68 -11.76 -18.18
N ALA A 95 -16.75 -10.89 -19.21
CA ALA A 95 -15.76 -9.84 -19.42
C ALA A 95 -15.68 -8.86 -18.24
N ARG A 96 -16.84 -8.35 -17.76
CA ARG A 96 -16.87 -7.43 -16.61
C ARG A 96 -16.43 -8.07 -15.31
N SER A 97 -16.73 -9.35 -15.12
CA SER A 97 -16.26 -10.12 -13.96
C SER A 97 -14.73 -10.26 -13.98
N ALA A 98 -14.14 -10.54 -15.15
CA ALA A 98 -12.69 -10.59 -15.33
C ALA A 98 -12.03 -9.22 -15.06
N ASP A 99 -12.62 -8.13 -15.54
CA ASP A 99 -12.14 -6.76 -15.28
C ASP A 99 -12.20 -6.43 -13.78
N LEU A 100 -13.32 -6.77 -13.12
CA LEU A 100 -13.49 -6.58 -11.67
C LEU A 100 -12.45 -7.37 -10.88
N ASN A 101 -12.22 -8.64 -11.22
CA ASN A 101 -11.22 -9.47 -10.56
C ASN A 101 -9.81 -8.88 -10.72
N THR A 102 -9.49 -8.34 -11.90
CA THR A 102 -8.22 -7.65 -12.15
C THR A 102 -8.09 -6.39 -11.30
N ALA A 103 -9.14 -5.58 -11.20
CA ALA A 103 -9.16 -4.39 -10.36
C ALA A 103 -9.03 -4.71 -8.86
N LEU A 104 -9.70 -5.77 -8.39
CA LEU A 104 -9.61 -6.25 -7.02
C LEU A 104 -8.20 -6.75 -6.69
N ALA A 105 -7.59 -7.53 -7.60
CA ALA A 105 -6.21 -8.00 -7.43
C ALA A 105 -5.21 -6.83 -7.37
N SER A 106 -5.38 -5.81 -8.20
CA SER A 106 -4.56 -4.60 -8.18
C SER A 106 -4.72 -3.82 -6.85
N ARG A 107 -5.96 -3.64 -6.38
CA ARG A 107 -6.26 -3.03 -5.08
C ARG A 107 -5.59 -3.82 -3.95
N ASP A 108 -5.71 -5.14 -3.93
CA ASP A 108 -5.16 -5.97 -2.86
C ASP A 108 -3.64 -5.95 -2.85
N SER A 109 -3.01 -5.96 -4.03
CA SER A 109 -1.57 -5.76 -4.17
C SER A 109 -1.12 -4.39 -3.62
N ALA A 110 -1.84 -3.32 -3.98
CA ALA A 110 -1.56 -1.97 -3.48
C ALA A 110 -1.74 -1.86 -1.96
N LYS A 111 -2.77 -2.50 -1.41
CA LYS A 111 -3.04 -2.54 0.04
C LYS A 111 -1.94 -3.30 0.77
N ALA A 112 -1.56 -4.48 0.29
CA ALA A 112 -0.48 -5.27 0.87
C ALA A 112 0.86 -4.51 0.86
N ARG A 113 1.16 -3.81 -0.24
CA ARG A 113 2.34 -2.94 -0.33
C ARG A 113 2.30 -1.81 0.70
N LEU A 114 1.16 -1.15 0.86
CA LEU A 114 0.98 -0.07 1.83
C LEU A 114 1.14 -0.59 3.27
N ASP A 115 0.58 -1.75 3.58
CA ASP A 115 0.72 -2.38 4.90
C ASP A 115 2.18 -2.75 5.19
N GLY A 116 2.90 -3.33 4.21
CA GLY A 116 4.33 -3.61 4.32
C GLY A 116 5.18 -2.35 4.56
N LEU A 117 4.88 -1.25 3.85
CA LEU A 117 5.57 0.03 4.06
C LEU A 117 5.26 0.65 5.42
N ARG A 118 4.02 0.53 5.91
CA ARG A 118 3.62 0.99 7.25
C ARG A 118 4.37 0.23 8.34
N SER A 119 4.45 -1.09 8.24
CA SER A 119 5.21 -1.92 9.17
C SER A 119 6.71 -1.59 9.14
N ALA A 120 7.30 -1.44 7.95
CA ALA A 120 8.71 -1.05 7.83
C ALA A 120 8.99 0.34 8.44
N ARG A 121 8.10 1.31 8.20
CA ARG A 121 8.19 2.64 8.80
C ARG A 121 8.10 2.59 10.32
N LEU A 122 7.15 1.84 10.87
CA LEU A 122 6.95 1.70 12.31
C LEU A 122 8.17 1.04 12.96
N ASN A 123 8.67 -0.05 12.40
CA ASN A 123 9.83 -0.76 12.93
C ASN A 123 11.07 0.13 12.95
N GLY A 124 11.39 0.81 11.84
CA GLY A 124 12.53 1.71 11.77
C GLY A 124 12.40 2.91 12.72
N PHE A 125 11.17 3.43 12.90
CA PHE A 125 10.92 4.49 13.88
C PHE A 125 11.14 4.00 15.32
N MET A 126 10.57 2.86 15.70
CA MET A 126 10.69 2.33 17.07
C MET A 126 12.11 1.93 17.43
N GLU A 127 12.87 1.37 16.49
CA GLU A 127 14.29 1.06 16.67
C GLU A 127 15.10 2.35 16.95
N GLY A 128 14.96 3.36 16.08
CA GLY A 128 15.62 4.64 16.27
C GLY A 128 15.19 5.35 17.56
N PHE A 129 13.89 5.35 17.85
CA PHE A 129 13.31 5.97 19.04
C PHE A 129 13.84 5.34 20.33
N SER A 130 13.93 4.01 20.39
CA SER A 130 14.48 3.29 21.54
C SER A 130 15.95 3.64 21.78
N ILE A 131 16.77 3.67 20.72
CA ILE A 131 18.19 4.02 20.81
C ILE A 131 18.36 5.47 21.28
N ILE A 132 17.62 6.41 20.69
CA ILE A 132 17.69 7.84 21.05
C ILE A 132 17.24 8.04 22.50
N SER A 133 16.16 7.39 22.94
CA SER A 133 15.65 7.49 24.32
C SER A 133 16.66 6.97 25.33
N LEU A 134 17.30 5.81 25.06
CA LEU A 134 18.36 5.28 25.91
C LEU A 134 19.56 6.24 26.02
N ARG A 135 20.02 6.76 24.87
CA ARG A 135 21.16 7.69 24.86
C ARG A 135 20.83 9.02 25.50
N LEU A 136 19.61 9.53 25.34
CA LEU A 136 19.15 10.73 26.02
C LEU A 136 19.26 10.59 27.53
N LYS A 137 18.80 9.46 28.07
CA LYS A 137 18.89 9.16 29.51
C LYS A 137 20.34 9.15 30.00
N GLU A 138 21.22 8.45 29.30
CA GLU A 138 22.65 8.40 29.61
C GLU A 138 23.31 9.78 29.55
N MET A 139 23.06 10.55 28.48
CA MET A 139 23.64 11.88 28.28
C MET A 139 23.15 12.86 29.33
N TYR A 140 21.85 12.84 29.64
CA TYR A 140 21.28 13.73 30.66
C TYR A 140 21.91 13.44 32.02
N GLN A 141 21.94 12.17 32.44
CA GLN A 141 22.54 11.76 33.71
C GLN A 141 24.03 12.09 33.81
N MET A 142 24.78 11.97 32.71
CA MET A 142 26.19 12.37 32.66
C MET A 142 26.34 13.88 32.89
N ILE A 143 25.52 14.71 32.24
CA ILE A 143 25.66 16.17 32.30
C ILE A 143 25.22 16.71 33.66
N THR A 144 24.08 16.28 34.19
CA THR A 144 23.54 16.77 35.48
C THR A 144 24.13 16.08 36.70
N MET A 145 24.89 14.99 36.51
CA MET A 145 25.34 14.10 37.59
C MET A 145 24.18 13.62 38.49
N GLY A 146 23.01 13.37 37.89
CA GLY A 146 21.80 12.91 38.59
C GLY A 146 20.48 13.29 37.91
N GLY A 147 19.35 12.79 38.40
CA GLY A 147 18.06 13.00 37.72
C GLY A 147 17.87 12.05 36.53
N ASN A 148 16.86 12.31 35.70
CA ASN A 148 16.49 11.45 34.59
C ASN A 148 15.81 12.24 33.47
N ALA A 149 15.85 11.73 32.25
CA ALA A 149 15.19 12.31 31.08
C ALA A 149 14.63 11.17 30.21
N GLU A 150 13.40 11.33 29.74
CA GLU A 150 12.68 10.28 29.03
C GLU A 150 11.82 10.85 27.91
N LEU A 151 11.77 10.13 26.79
CA LEU A 151 10.87 10.39 25.67
C LEU A 151 9.75 9.36 25.71
N GLU A 152 8.52 9.83 25.75
CA GLU A 152 7.33 8.99 25.79
C GLU A 152 6.45 9.28 24.57
N LEU A 153 5.88 8.24 23.97
CA LEU A 153 4.88 8.40 22.92
C LEU A 153 3.56 8.78 23.58
N VAL A 154 2.86 9.78 23.01
CA VAL A 154 1.53 10.15 23.53
C VAL A 154 0.54 9.00 23.24
N ASP A 155 0.58 8.46 22.02
CA ASP A 155 -0.14 7.25 21.65
C ASP A 155 0.85 6.12 21.36
N SER A 156 0.68 5.02 22.09
CA SER A 156 1.50 3.80 21.95
C SER A 156 1.05 2.91 20.78
N LEU A 157 -0.21 3.04 20.32
CA LEU A 157 -0.74 2.29 19.18
C LEU A 157 -0.31 2.92 17.85
N ASP A 158 -0.38 4.25 17.74
CA ASP A 158 0.08 4.99 16.57
C ASP A 158 1.03 6.15 16.95
N PRO A 159 2.36 5.93 16.89
CA PRO A 159 3.35 6.95 17.25
C PRO A 159 3.34 8.18 16.33
N PHE A 160 2.63 8.13 15.20
CA PHE A 160 2.58 9.21 14.21
C PHE A 160 1.40 10.17 14.39
N SER A 161 0.45 9.87 15.29
CA SER A 161 -0.80 10.63 15.44
C SER A 161 -0.66 11.83 16.38
N GLU A 162 -0.22 11.63 17.62
CA GLU A 162 -0.24 12.66 18.68
C GLU A 162 1.14 13.21 19.07
N GLY A 163 2.22 12.57 18.59
CA GLY A 163 3.60 13.02 18.79
C GLY A 163 4.30 12.43 20.02
N ILE A 164 5.32 13.14 20.51
CA ILE A 164 6.26 12.68 21.54
C ILE A 164 6.30 13.69 22.69
N LEU A 165 6.17 13.20 23.92
CA LEU A 165 6.36 13.96 25.15
C LEU A 165 7.80 13.87 25.61
N PHE A 166 8.40 15.03 25.90
CA PHE A 166 9.70 15.10 26.53
C PHE A 166 9.57 15.46 28.00
N SER A 167 9.78 14.46 28.85
CA SER A 167 9.68 14.54 30.30
C SER A 167 11.06 14.48 30.94
N VAL A 168 11.29 15.36 31.91
CA VAL A 168 12.57 15.47 32.60
C VAL A 168 12.36 15.52 34.10
N MET A 169 13.22 14.82 34.83
CA MET A 169 13.31 14.83 36.28
C MET A 169 14.67 15.43 36.68
N PRO A 170 14.74 16.74 37.00
CA PRO A 170 15.96 17.33 37.52
C PRO A 170 16.38 16.68 38.85
N PRO A 171 17.67 16.76 39.23
CA PRO A 171 18.16 16.19 40.48
C PRO A 171 17.33 16.70 41.67
N LYS A 172 16.81 15.77 42.49
CA LYS A 172 16.00 16.06 43.69
C LYS A 172 14.66 16.77 43.40
N LYS A 173 14.13 16.71 42.17
CA LYS A 173 12.82 17.25 41.78
C LYS A 173 11.93 16.16 41.19
N SER A 174 10.64 16.45 41.04
CA SER A 174 9.68 15.59 40.36
C SER A 174 9.77 15.69 38.84
N TRP A 175 9.17 14.73 38.15
CA TRP A 175 8.98 14.75 36.70
C TRP A 175 8.18 15.97 36.24
N LYS A 176 8.68 16.65 35.22
CA LYS A 176 8.04 17.79 34.58
C LYS A 176 8.24 17.73 33.08
N ASN A 177 7.23 18.20 32.34
CA ASN A 177 7.36 18.45 30.91
C ASN A 177 8.38 19.59 30.68
N ILE A 178 9.19 19.49 29.62
CA ILE A 178 10.19 20.50 29.25
C ILE A 178 9.63 21.93 29.21
N GLY A 179 8.37 22.13 28.80
CA GLY A 179 7.73 23.45 28.76
C GLY A 179 7.71 24.17 30.11
N ASN A 180 7.68 23.42 31.22
CA ASN A 180 7.54 23.92 32.58
C ASN A 180 8.86 23.95 33.37
N LEU A 181 9.99 23.73 32.71
CA LEU A 181 11.33 23.79 33.31
C LEU A 181 11.88 25.22 33.38
N SER A 182 12.86 25.45 34.26
CA SER A 182 13.63 26.71 34.29
C SER A 182 14.51 26.86 33.05
N GLY A 183 14.97 28.08 32.74
CA GLY A 183 15.78 28.36 31.55
C GLY A 183 17.03 27.45 31.43
N GLY A 184 17.81 27.34 32.49
CA GLY A 184 19.02 26.48 32.50
C GLY A 184 18.70 24.99 32.37
N GLU A 185 17.62 24.51 33.02
CA GLU A 185 17.17 23.12 32.90
C GLU A 185 16.68 22.81 31.47
N LYS A 186 15.99 23.76 30.82
CA LYS A 186 15.59 23.64 29.41
C LYS A 186 16.80 23.52 28.50
N THR A 187 17.77 24.43 28.62
CA THR A 187 19.00 24.40 27.80
C THR A 187 19.74 23.08 27.95
N LEU A 188 19.86 22.59 29.18
CA LEU A 188 20.60 21.35 29.46
C LEU A 188 19.87 20.10 28.97
N SER A 189 18.54 20.06 29.11
CA SER A 189 17.70 18.98 28.58
C SER A 189 17.74 18.95 27.04
N SER A 190 17.66 20.12 26.39
CA SER A 190 17.78 20.24 24.94
C SER A 190 19.16 19.83 24.44
N LEU A 191 20.23 20.24 25.13
CA LEU A 191 21.59 19.86 24.77
C LEU A 191 21.83 18.34 24.89
N ALA A 192 21.28 17.71 25.94
CA ALA A 192 21.31 16.26 26.10
C ALA A 192 20.63 15.54 24.92
N LEU A 193 19.48 16.04 24.46
CA LEU A 193 18.78 15.50 23.29
C LEU A 193 19.60 15.66 22.00
N VAL A 194 20.21 16.83 21.78
CA VAL A 194 21.08 17.08 20.62
C VAL A 194 22.27 16.09 20.62
N PHE A 195 22.89 15.85 21.78
CA PHE A 195 23.98 14.89 21.90
C PHE A 195 23.52 13.42 21.73
N ALA A 196 22.32 13.07 22.18
CA ALA A 196 21.74 11.75 21.93
C ALA A 196 21.50 11.52 20.43
N LEU A 197 20.98 12.53 19.73
CA LEU A 197 20.79 12.49 18.28
C LEU A 197 22.13 12.40 17.54
N HIS A 198 23.17 13.11 18.00
CA HIS A 198 24.52 12.99 17.46
C HIS A 198 25.08 11.57 17.60
N HIS A 199 24.82 10.91 18.74
CA HIS A 199 25.25 9.52 18.94
C HIS A 199 24.53 8.56 17.98
N TYR A 200 23.24 8.77 17.74
CA TYR A 200 22.46 7.96 16.79
C TYR A 200 22.92 8.18 15.35
N LYS A 201 23.16 9.43 14.95
CA LYS A 201 23.61 9.79 13.60
C LYS A 201 24.71 10.86 13.67
N PRO A 202 25.99 10.46 13.68
CA PRO A 202 27.09 11.41 13.78
C PRO A 202 27.17 12.29 12.52
N THR A 203 27.21 13.61 12.72
CA THR A 203 27.42 14.59 11.65
C THR A 203 28.88 15.07 11.71
N PRO A 204 29.54 15.32 10.57
CA PRO A 204 30.95 15.69 10.56
C PRO A 204 31.25 17.09 11.14
N LEU A 205 30.26 18.00 11.18
CA LEU A 205 30.44 19.39 11.62
C LEU A 205 29.28 19.84 12.52
N TYR A 206 29.61 20.46 13.65
CA TYR A 206 28.68 21.10 14.57
C TYR A 206 29.09 22.55 14.81
N VAL A 207 28.11 23.46 14.77
CA VAL A 207 28.27 24.87 15.13
C VAL A 207 27.33 25.18 16.28
N MET A 208 27.88 25.67 17.39
CA MET A 208 27.15 25.98 18.62
C MET A 208 27.42 27.42 19.02
N ASP A 209 26.37 28.22 19.16
CA ASP A 209 26.45 29.64 19.48
C ASP A 209 25.83 29.91 20.85
N GLU A 210 26.63 30.44 21.78
CA GLU A 210 26.23 30.85 23.15
C GLU A 210 25.40 29.81 23.94
N ILE A 211 25.64 28.53 23.70
CA ILE A 211 24.89 27.42 24.34
C ILE A 211 25.07 27.37 25.86
N ASP A 212 26.07 28.07 26.38
CA ASP A 212 26.51 28.09 27.77
C ASP A 212 26.03 29.33 28.55
N ALA A 213 25.29 30.24 27.90
CA ALA A 213 24.79 31.47 28.53
C ALA A 213 23.93 31.18 29.77
N ALA A 214 23.05 30.18 29.69
CA ALA A 214 22.11 29.80 30.74
C ALA A 214 22.64 28.69 31.69
N LEU A 215 23.89 28.25 31.52
CA LEU A 215 24.48 27.15 32.29
C LEU A 215 25.36 27.66 33.46
N ASP A 216 25.44 26.85 34.52
CA ASP A 216 26.34 27.10 35.65
C ASP A 216 27.77 26.63 35.33
N PHE A 217 28.76 27.12 36.08
CA PHE A 217 30.17 26.83 35.82
C PHE A 217 30.50 25.33 35.80
N ARG A 218 29.81 24.51 36.61
CA ARG A 218 30.03 23.07 36.70
C ARG A 218 29.52 22.34 35.46
N ASN A 219 28.27 22.61 35.06
CA ASN A 219 27.69 21.98 33.89
C ASN A 219 28.44 22.41 32.61
N VAL A 220 28.87 23.67 32.54
CA VAL A 220 29.73 24.16 31.44
C VAL A 220 31.01 23.33 31.31
N SER A 221 31.73 23.07 32.41
CA SER A 221 32.95 22.25 32.37
C SER A 221 32.70 20.79 31.95
N ILE A 222 31.57 20.19 32.37
CA ILE A 222 31.19 18.82 31.98
C ILE A 222 30.88 18.77 30.48
N VAL A 223 30.09 19.71 29.98
CA VAL A 223 29.76 19.84 28.55
C VAL A 223 31.03 20.07 27.72
N ALA A 224 31.92 20.97 28.15
CA ALA A 224 33.18 21.23 27.46
C ALA A 224 34.05 19.98 27.36
N SER A 225 34.14 19.22 28.46
CA SER A 225 34.89 17.95 28.50
C SER A 225 34.27 16.90 27.57
N TYR A 226 32.95 16.80 27.54
CA TYR A 226 32.22 15.90 26.64
C TYR A 226 32.46 16.28 25.17
N ILE A 227 32.33 17.56 24.81
CA ILE A 227 32.61 18.05 23.44
C ILE A 227 34.06 17.72 23.06
N LYS A 228 35.02 17.96 23.94
CA LYS A 228 36.44 17.63 23.71
C LYS A 228 36.62 16.14 23.40
N GLU A 229 36.00 15.26 24.16
CA GLU A 229 36.10 13.81 23.92
C GLU A 229 35.50 13.42 22.56
N ARG A 230 34.37 14.03 22.18
CA ARG A 230 33.68 13.77 20.91
C ARG A 230 34.37 14.41 19.69
N THR A 231 35.24 15.40 19.88
CA THR A 231 35.99 16.04 18.78
C THR A 231 36.91 15.09 17.99
N LYS A 232 37.15 13.87 18.49
CA LYS A 232 37.89 12.83 17.76
C LYS A 232 37.19 12.36 16.48
N ASN A 233 35.85 12.40 16.48
CA ASN A 233 35.03 11.83 15.39
C ASN A 233 34.24 12.90 14.61
N ALA A 234 34.18 14.14 15.09
CA ALA A 234 33.46 15.23 14.46
C ALA A 234 34.11 16.60 14.78
N GLN A 235 33.96 17.58 13.88
CA GLN A 235 34.45 18.93 14.08
C GLN A 235 33.42 19.77 14.85
N PHE A 236 33.85 20.40 15.94
CA PHE A 236 33.01 21.32 16.72
C PHE A 236 33.55 22.75 16.62
N ILE A 237 32.65 23.68 16.27
CA ILE A 237 32.88 25.13 16.32
C ILE A 237 31.96 25.67 17.40
N VAL A 238 32.54 26.15 18.50
CA VAL A 238 31.78 26.67 19.64
C VAL A 238 32.10 28.16 19.80
N ILE A 239 31.06 28.98 19.86
CA ILE A 239 31.14 30.40 20.18
C ILE A 239 30.66 30.55 21.61
N SER A 240 31.54 31.06 22.48
CA SER A 240 31.28 31.19 23.92
C SER A 240 32.14 32.31 24.51
N LEU A 241 31.61 32.93 25.55
CA LEU A 241 32.32 33.92 26.39
C LEU A 241 32.80 33.33 27.73
N ARG A 242 32.52 32.06 28.03
CA ARG A 242 32.92 31.41 29.29
C ARG A 242 34.28 30.73 29.13
N ASN A 243 35.23 31.09 30.01
CA ASN A 243 36.57 30.51 30.03
C ASN A 243 36.57 28.98 29.99
N ASN A 244 35.74 28.33 30.82
CA ASN A 244 35.67 26.88 30.94
C ASN A 244 35.29 26.15 29.62
N MET A 245 34.60 26.82 28.68
CA MET A 245 34.25 26.21 27.39
C MET A 245 35.43 26.18 26.43
N PHE A 246 36.11 27.31 26.27
CA PHE A 246 37.14 27.47 25.24
C PHE A 246 38.54 27.12 25.73
N GLU A 247 38.77 26.99 27.04
CA GLU A 247 40.06 26.56 27.60
C GLU A 247 40.51 25.19 27.07
N LEU A 248 39.56 24.31 26.76
CA LEU A 248 39.80 22.98 26.22
C LEU A 248 39.94 22.95 24.69
N ALA A 249 39.74 24.08 24.01
CA ALA A 249 39.80 24.16 22.55
C ALA A 249 41.23 23.99 22.03
N SER A 250 41.39 23.37 20.86
CA SER A 250 42.70 23.24 20.20
C SER A 250 43.16 24.54 19.54
N ARG A 251 42.20 25.31 19.00
CA ARG A 251 42.44 26.59 18.33
C ARG A 251 41.37 27.57 18.79
N LEU A 252 41.78 28.81 19.02
CA LEU A 252 40.90 29.90 19.41
C LEU A 252 40.79 30.88 18.25
N VAL A 253 39.59 31.38 18.01
CA VAL A 253 39.32 32.43 17.02
C VAL A 253 38.83 33.66 17.77
N GLY A 254 39.69 34.67 17.88
CA GLY A 254 39.34 35.96 18.47
C GLY A 254 38.72 36.86 17.42
N VAL A 255 37.56 37.44 17.72
CA VAL A 255 36.87 38.41 16.86
C VAL A 255 36.93 39.79 17.52
N TYR A 256 37.35 40.81 16.77
CA TYR A 256 37.45 42.18 17.27
C TYR A 256 37.02 43.19 16.20
N LYS A 257 36.60 44.39 16.63
CA LYS A 257 36.06 45.43 15.75
C LYS A 257 36.88 46.71 15.88
N VAL A 258 37.44 47.20 14.78
CA VAL A 258 38.20 48.47 14.71
C VAL A 258 37.64 49.30 13.57
N ASN A 259 37.34 50.58 13.81
CA ASN A 259 36.80 51.50 12.80
C ASN A 259 35.58 50.92 12.05
N HIS A 260 34.62 50.37 12.79
CA HIS A 260 33.43 49.69 12.26
C HIS A 260 33.69 48.47 11.34
N LYS A 261 34.93 47.96 11.27
CA LYS A 261 35.29 46.76 10.50
C LYS A 261 35.56 45.59 11.46
N THR A 262 34.82 44.50 11.28
CA THR A 262 35.03 43.25 12.02
C THR A 262 36.22 42.51 11.42
N LYS A 263 37.18 42.12 12.26
CA LYS A 263 38.33 41.29 11.90
C LYS A 263 38.40 40.10 12.84
N SER A 264 38.98 39.01 12.37
CA SER A 264 39.27 37.83 13.19
C SER A 264 40.75 37.50 13.17
N VAL A 265 41.23 36.91 14.25
CA VAL A 265 42.58 36.37 14.40
C VAL A 265 42.47 34.98 14.97
N THR A 266 43.26 34.04 14.47
CA THR A 266 43.29 32.65 14.96
C THR A 266 44.60 32.41 15.68
N ILE A 267 44.51 31.87 16.90
CA ILE A 267 45.65 31.49 17.73
C ILE A 267 45.55 30.01 18.10
N GLU A 268 46.69 29.34 18.24
CA GLU A 268 46.73 27.95 18.71
C GLU A 268 46.84 27.92 20.23
N ASN A 269 46.05 27.05 20.88
CA ASN A 269 46.00 26.98 22.34
C ASN A 269 47.07 26.00 22.89
N LYS A 270 48.34 26.21 22.51
CA LYS A 270 49.46 25.29 22.81
C LYS A 270 50.16 25.57 24.15
N ASP A 271 50.15 26.81 24.62
CA ASP A 271 50.95 27.23 25.78
C ASP A 271 50.23 27.11 27.14
N TYR A 272 48.92 26.91 27.16
CA TYR A 272 48.14 26.81 28.40
C TYR A 272 48.02 25.38 28.96
N ILE A 273 48.24 24.35 28.14
CA ILE A 273 48.03 22.94 28.53
C ILE A 273 49.28 22.31 29.19
N LYS A 274 50.48 22.91 29.04
CA LYS A 274 51.76 22.34 29.54
C LYS A 274 52.22 22.86 30.91
N ARG A 275 51.40 23.58 31.65
CA ARG A 275 51.67 23.97 33.06
C ARG A 275 50.76 23.22 34.04
N GLN A 276 50.90 21.90 34.09
CA GLN A 276 50.56 21.06 35.25
C GLN A 276 51.57 19.93 35.35
#